data_AF-T0ZQM9-F1
#
_entry.id   AF-T0ZQM9-F1
#
_cell.length_a   1.000
_cell.length_b   1.000
_cell.length_c   1.000
_cell.angle_alpha   90.00
_cell.angle_beta   90.00
_cell.angle_gamma   90.00
#
_symmetry.space_group_name_H-M   'P 1'
#
loop_
_entity.id
_entity.type
_entity.pdbx_description
1 polymer ?
#
loop_
_entity_poly.entity_id
_entity_poly.type
_entity_poly.pdbx_seq_one_letter_code
_entity_poly.pdbx_strand_id
1 'polypeptide(L)'
;TAGFVYQHLDGRLAETLGLQEAELWRVLVSHFDNVPALYAEGEFAEITRNFVLMADLVNGYIADRQPWKIAKDESRRAELHQICTIALSAFRLLAAWIKPILPATVASAEEFLAKPIADFSVATTPLLGHRINAFTPLLGRVDRKQVETMVATSTESLQPAASAAEPKARPMNDSPASASSNSDSAGPGAASVGPGSFISIDDFARLDLRIGTVLACEFVEGSDKLLRFELDVGEMG
;
A
#
# COMPACT_ATOMS: atom_id res chain seq x y z
N THR A 1 -15.49 -20.21 6.71
CA THR A 1 -16.76 -19.54 7.07
C THR A 1 -17.61 -19.25 5.85
N ALA A 2 -17.10 -18.57 4.81
CA ALA A 2 -17.85 -18.29 3.57
C ALA A 2 -18.45 -19.54 2.88
N GLY A 3 -17.68 -20.63 2.79
CA GLY A 3 -18.19 -21.90 2.25
C GLY A 3 -19.39 -22.48 3.04
N PHE A 4 -19.44 -22.26 4.36
CA PHE A 4 -20.57 -22.69 5.18
C PHE A 4 -21.83 -21.86 4.92
N VAL A 5 -21.69 -20.59 4.57
CA VAL A 5 -22.84 -19.74 4.23
C VAL A 5 -23.51 -20.25 2.96
N TYR A 6 -22.74 -20.63 1.95
CA TYR A 6 -23.30 -21.19 0.73
C TYR A 6 -23.87 -22.59 0.91
N GLN A 7 -23.16 -23.47 1.65
CA GLN A 7 -23.57 -24.87 1.85
C GLN A 7 -24.72 -25.03 2.84
N HIS A 8 -24.77 -24.21 3.89
CA HIS A 8 -25.70 -24.39 5.00
C HIS A 8 -26.59 -23.18 5.25
N LEU A 9 -26.46 -22.04 4.57
CA LEU A 9 -27.24 -20.84 4.91
C LEU A 9 -27.81 -20.13 3.67
N ASP A 10 -27.92 -20.86 2.55
CA ASP A 10 -28.46 -20.36 1.27
C ASP A 10 -27.79 -19.05 0.79
N GLY A 11 -26.50 -18.87 1.11
CA GLY A 11 -25.76 -17.67 0.72
C GLY A 11 -26.20 -16.38 1.44
N ARG A 12 -27.04 -16.44 2.48
CA ARG A 12 -27.63 -15.27 3.13
C ARG A 12 -27.14 -15.10 4.58
N LEU A 13 -26.91 -13.86 4.98
CA LEU A 13 -26.47 -13.48 6.33
C LEU A 13 -27.66 -13.27 7.27
N ALA A 14 -27.40 -13.33 8.57
CA ALA A 14 -28.43 -13.15 9.59
C ALA A 14 -28.98 -11.72 9.56
N GLU A 15 -30.26 -11.56 9.92
CA GLU A 15 -30.94 -10.26 9.94
C GLU A 15 -30.50 -9.39 11.14
N THR A 16 -29.96 -10.02 12.19
CA THR A 16 -29.47 -9.35 13.40
C THR A 16 -28.23 -10.05 13.95
N LEU A 17 -27.41 -9.32 14.71
CA LEU A 17 -26.32 -9.89 15.49
C LEU A 17 -26.81 -10.31 16.87
N GLY A 18 -26.35 -11.45 17.35
CA GLY A 18 -26.45 -11.84 18.75
C GLY A 18 -25.67 -10.89 19.66
N LEU A 19 -25.92 -10.95 20.97
CA LEU A 19 -25.28 -10.05 21.94
C LEU A 19 -23.76 -10.16 21.93
N GLN A 20 -23.23 -11.37 21.78
CA GLN A 20 -21.77 -11.60 21.76
C GLN A 20 -21.14 -11.07 20.47
N GLU A 21 -21.80 -11.31 19.34
CA GLU A 21 -21.37 -10.83 18.03
C GLU A 21 -21.44 -9.30 17.94
N ALA A 22 -22.46 -8.69 18.54
CA ALA A 22 -22.60 -7.25 18.62
C ALA A 22 -21.49 -6.60 19.48
N GLU A 23 -21.10 -7.25 20.58
CA GLU A 23 -19.99 -6.75 21.41
C GLU A 23 -18.64 -6.84 20.67
N LEU A 24 -18.38 -7.96 19.99
CA LEU A 24 -17.21 -8.09 19.10
C LEU A 24 -17.22 -7.01 18.02
N TRP A 25 -18.37 -6.77 17.38
CA TRP A 25 -18.51 -5.72 16.37
C TRP A 25 -18.15 -4.33 16.92
N ARG A 26 -18.64 -4.00 18.12
CA ARG A 26 -18.36 -2.72 18.78
C ARG A 26 -16.86 -2.52 19.03
N VAL A 27 -16.16 -3.56 19.48
CA VAL A 27 -14.71 -3.54 19.67
C VAL A 27 -13.98 -3.31 18.34
N LEU A 28 -14.40 -3.95 17.26
CA LEU A 28 -13.77 -3.77 15.95
C LEU A 28 -13.97 -2.35 15.41
N VAL A 29 -15.18 -1.81 15.51
CA VAL A 29 -15.50 -0.45 15.05
C VAL A 29 -14.75 0.61 15.85
N SER A 30 -14.57 0.45 17.17
CA SER A 30 -13.86 1.45 17.97
C SER A 30 -12.40 1.65 17.57
N HIS A 31 -11.77 0.62 16.99
CA HIS A 31 -10.40 0.73 16.47
C HIS A 31 -10.38 1.31 15.04
N PHE A 32 -11.49 1.21 14.32
CA PHE A 32 -11.64 1.69 12.95
C PHE A 32 -11.82 3.22 12.87
N ASP A 33 -12.37 3.84 13.92
CA ASP A 33 -12.64 5.28 13.96
C ASP A 33 -11.40 6.15 13.72
N ASN A 34 -10.21 5.66 14.10
CA ASN A 34 -8.94 6.39 13.91
C ASN A 34 -8.32 6.24 12.51
N VAL A 35 -8.82 5.31 11.69
CA VAL A 35 -8.20 4.96 10.40
C VAL A 35 -8.12 6.13 9.43
N PRO A 36 -9.16 6.96 9.24
CA PRO A 36 -9.09 8.10 8.33
C PRO A 36 -8.02 9.12 8.74
N ALA A 37 -7.83 9.33 10.04
CA ALA A 37 -6.81 10.26 10.57
C ALA A 37 -5.40 9.73 10.28
N LEU A 38 -5.14 8.45 10.55
CA LEU A 38 -3.84 7.83 10.24
C LEU A 38 -3.51 7.91 8.75
N TYR A 39 -4.49 7.75 7.87
CA TYR A 39 -4.27 7.92 6.42
C TYR A 39 -3.96 9.37 6.05
N ALA A 40 -4.61 10.34 6.69
CA ALA A 40 -4.36 11.76 6.44
C ALA A 40 -2.96 12.20 6.92
N GLU A 41 -2.47 11.59 8.00
CA GLU A 41 -1.14 11.84 8.57
C GLU A 41 -0.02 11.05 7.86
N GLY A 42 -0.38 10.05 7.02
CA GLY A 42 0.59 9.21 6.31
C GLY A 42 1.16 8.05 7.15
N GLU A 43 0.52 7.70 8.26
CA GLU A 43 0.96 6.68 9.22
C GLU A 43 0.66 5.24 8.76
N PHE A 44 1.10 4.86 7.56
CA PHE A 44 0.80 3.56 6.93
C PHE A 44 1.30 2.35 7.72
N ALA A 45 2.40 2.50 8.45
CA ALA A 45 2.95 1.44 9.29
C ALA A 45 2.03 1.12 10.46
N GLU A 46 1.44 2.14 11.09
CA GLU A 46 0.46 1.95 12.15
C GLU A 46 -0.84 1.34 11.62
N ILE A 47 -1.33 1.83 10.48
CA ILE A 47 -2.52 1.27 9.82
C ILE A 47 -2.36 -0.23 9.59
N THR A 48 -1.19 -0.66 9.10
CA THR A 48 -0.92 -2.07 8.80
C THR A 48 -0.81 -2.90 10.09
N ARG A 49 -0.18 -2.38 11.15
CA ARG A 49 -0.13 -3.06 12.46
C ARG A 49 -1.53 -3.23 13.05
N ASN A 50 -2.35 -2.18 13.01
CA ASN A 50 -3.72 -2.22 13.51
C ASN A 50 -4.59 -3.19 12.70
N PHE A 51 -4.43 -3.21 11.38
CA PHE A 51 -5.08 -4.19 10.51
C PHE A 51 -4.75 -5.63 10.91
N VAL A 52 -3.46 -5.96 11.13
CA VAL A 52 -3.04 -7.30 11.56
C VAL A 52 -3.64 -7.66 12.91
N LEU A 53 -3.58 -6.75 13.89
CA LEU A 53 -4.16 -6.96 15.21
C LEU A 53 -5.67 -7.27 15.14
N MET A 54 -6.41 -6.51 14.32
CA MET A 54 -7.85 -6.72 14.15
C MET A 54 -8.14 -8.03 13.40
N ALA A 55 -7.33 -8.38 12.40
CA ALA A 55 -7.46 -9.66 11.71
C ALA A 55 -7.22 -10.84 12.66
N ASP A 56 -6.21 -10.76 13.53
CA ASP A 56 -5.91 -11.77 14.53
C ASP A 56 -7.03 -11.93 15.56
N LEU A 57 -7.64 -10.82 15.99
CA LEU A 57 -8.79 -10.83 16.89
C LEU A 57 -9.98 -11.58 16.26
N VAL A 58 -10.30 -11.27 15.00
CA VAL A 58 -11.38 -11.94 14.25
C VAL A 58 -11.06 -13.43 14.03
N ASN A 59 -9.82 -13.76 13.69
CA ASN A 59 -9.37 -15.13 13.51
C ASN A 59 -9.44 -15.93 14.82
N GLY A 60 -9.04 -15.33 15.94
CA GLY A 60 -9.17 -15.90 17.27
C GLY A 60 -10.62 -16.24 17.63
N TYR A 61 -11.54 -15.29 17.40
CA TYR A 61 -12.97 -15.52 17.58
C TYR A 61 -13.49 -16.72 16.79
N ILE A 62 -13.12 -16.81 15.50
CA ILE A 62 -13.51 -17.93 14.63
C ILE A 62 -12.91 -19.25 15.14
N ALA A 63 -11.65 -19.23 15.57
CA ALA A 63 -10.96 -20.40 16.08
C ALA A 63 -11.59 -20.94 17.37
N ASP A 64 -11.96 -20.06 18.30
CA ASP A 64 -12.60 -20.44 19.56
C ASP A 64 -13.99 -21.04 19.37
N ARG A 65 -14.75 -20.52 18.41
CA ARG A 65 -16.10 -21.01 18.11
C ARG A 65 -16.13 -22.28 17.26
N GLN A 66 -15.04 -22.61 16.57
CA GLN A 66 -14.88 -23.85 15.80
C GLN A 66 -16.09 -24.15 14.87
N PRO A 67 -16.44 -23.23 13.93
CA PRO A 67 -17.64 -23.38 13.11
C PRO A 67 -17.67 -24.66 12.27
N TRP A 68 -16.52 -25.25 11.95
CA TRP A 68 -16.42 -26.54 11.25
C TRP A 68 -16.92 -27.74 12.07
N LYS A 69 -16.97 -27.62 13.40
CA LYS A 69 -17.61 -28.61 14.27
C LYS A 69 -19.12 -28.34 14.36
N ILE A 70 -19.49 -27.07 14.54
CA ILE A 70 -20.90 -26.63 14.63
C ILE A 70 -21.66 -26.94 13.34
N ALA A 71 -21.03 -26.80 12.17
CA ALA A 71 -21.63 -27.09 10.87
C ALA A 71 -22.06 -28.55 10.68
N LYS A 72 -21.61 -29.46 11.54
CA LYS A 72 -22.03 -30.88 11.52
C LYS A 72 -23.28 -31.14 12.36
N ASP A 73 -23.72 -30.16 13.14
CA ASP A 73 -24.87 -30.24 14.05
C ASP A 73 -25.97 -29.27 13.59
N GLU A 74 -27.01 -29.83 12.97
CA GLU A 74 -28.13 -29.08 12.42
C GLU A 74 -28.91 -28.30 13.48
N SER A 75 -28.91 -28.76 14.75
CA SER A 75 -29.59 -28.08 15.84
C SER A 75 -28.94 -26.73 16.20
N ARG A 76 -27.66 -26.55 15.82
CA ARG A 76 -26.88 -25.34 16.10
C ARG A 76 -26.73 -24.42 14.88
N ARG A 77 -27.57 -24.61 13.86
CA ARG A 77 -27.52 -23.82 12.62
C ARG A 77 -27.66 -22.32 12.85
N ALA A 78 -28.48 -21.91 13.83
CA ALA A 78 -28.63 -20.49 14.20
C ALA A 78 -27.31 -19.90 14.74
N GLU A 79 -26.58 -20.65 15.57
CA GLU A 79 -25.28 -20.23 16.08
C GLU A 79 -24.23 -20.15 14.97
N LEU A 80 -24.19 -21.15 14.08
CA LEU A 80 -23.34 -21.11 12.89
C LEU A 80 -23.62 -19.87 12.02
N HIS A 81 -24.90 -19.51 11.88
CA HIS A 81 -25.33 -18.33 11.12
C HIS A 81 -24.78 -17.04 11.72
N GLN A 82 -24.85 -16.89 13.04
CA GLN A 82 -24.31 -15.74 13.76
C GLN A 82 -22.79 -15.63 13.59
N ILE A 83 -22.05 -16.73 13.82
CA ILE A 83 -20.58 -16.78 13.68
C ILE A 83 -20.15 -16.40 12.27
N CYS A 84 -20.81 -16.96 11.25
CA CYS A 84 -20.49 -16.64 9.86
C CYS A 84 -20.85 -15.19 9.50
N THR A 85 -21.96 -14.65 10.04
CA THR A 85 -22.39 -13.28 9.78
C THR A 85 -21.42 -12.25 10.34
N ILE A 86 -21.00 -12.41 11.61
CA ILE A 86 -20.02 -11.49 12.20
C ILE A 86 -18.65 -11.62 11.52
N ALA A 87 -18.22 -12.84 11.17
CA ALA A 87 -16.95 -13.05 10.49
C ALA A 87 -16.90 -12.35 9.12
N LEU A 88 -17.99 -12.41 8.35
CA LEU A 88 -18.07 -11.75 7.05
C LEU A 88 -18.27 -10.23 7.16
N SER A 89 -18.99 -9.77 8.18
CA SER A 89 -19.09 -8.35 8.50
C SER A 89 -17.71 -7.78 8.88
N ALA A 90 -16.96 -8.48 9.72
CA ALA A 90 -15.60 -8.11 10.11
C ALA A 90 -14.64 -8.15 8.93
N PHE A 91 -14.76 -9.16 8.06
CA PHE A 91 -13.99 -9.22 6.81
C PHE A 91 -14.23 -8.00 5.92
N ARG A 92 -15.49 -7.54 5.80
CA ARG A 92 -15.81 -6.30 5.07
C ARG A 92 -15.18 -5.06 5.71
N LEU A 93 -15.19 -4.97 7.04
CA LEU A 93 -14.56 -3.87 7.78
C LEU A 93 -13.04 -3.85 7.53
N LEU A 94 -12.38 -5.01 7.62
CA LEU A 94 -10.95 -5.17 7.32
C LEU A 94 -10.63 -4.85 5.86
N ALA A 95 -11.49 -5.24 4.91
CA ALA A 95 -11.32 -4.89 3.51
C ALA A 95 -11.40 -3.37 3.29
N ALA A 96 -12.32 -2.67 3.96
CA ALA A 96 -12.38 -1.21 3.92
C ALA A 96 -11.10 -0.59 4.46
N TRP A 97 -10.58 -1.12 5.58
CA TRP A 97 -9.37 -0.67 6.23
C TRP A 97 -8.17 -0.65 5.28
N ILE A 98 -7.97 -1.72 4.50
CA ILE A 98 -6.80 -1.88 3.64
C ILE A 98 -7.02 -1.38 2.21
N LYS A 99 -8.22 -0.88 1.87
CA LYS A 99 -8.59 -0.47 0.50
C LYS A 99 -7.61 0.52 -0.14
N PRO A 100 -7.11 1.56 0.56
CA PRO A 100 -6.12 2.47 -0.02
C PRO A 100 -4.75 1.81 -0.30
N ILE A 101 -4.44 0.68 0.35
CA ILE A 101 -3.16 -0.04 0.19
C ILE A 101 -3.30 -1.18 -0.83
N LEU A 102 -4.41 -1.93 -0.80
CA LEU A 102 -4.66 -3.10 -1.67
C LEU A 102 -6.00 -2.98 -2.45
N PRO A 103 -6.16 -1.98 -3.33
CA PRO A 103 -7.44 -1.70 -3.98
C PRO A 103 -7.95 -2.86 -4.86
N ALA A 104 -7.06 -3.55 -5.59
CA ALA A 104 -7.43 -4.66 -6.46
C ALA A 104 -7.94 -5.87 -5.66
N THR A 105 -7.28 -6.21 -4.55
CA THR A 105 -7.72 -7.29 -3.64
C THR A 105 -9.06 -6.96 -3.01
N VAL A 106 -9.26 -5.70 -2.62
CA VAL A 106 -10.53 -5.25 -2.04
C VAL A 106 -11.65 -5.25 -3.08
N ALA A 107 -11.38 -4.92 -4.35
CA ALA A 107 -12.38 -5.04 -5.42
C ALA A 107 -12.89 -6.48 -5.57
N SER A 108 -12.00 -7.48 -5.52
CA SER A 108 -12.41 -8.90 -5.50
C SER A 108 -13.20 -9.27 -4.24
N ALA A 109 -12.86 -8.68 -3.08
CA ALA A 109 -13.64 -8.86 -1.86
C ALA A 109 -15.05 -8.24 -1.96
N GLU A 110 -15.18 -7.07 -2.58
CA GLU A 110 -16.47 -6.40 -2.83
C GLU A 110 -17.37 -7.21 -3.76
N GLU A 111 -16.78 -7.80 -4.81
CA GLU A 111 -17.47 -8.73 -5.71
C GLU A 111 -17.97 -9.97 -4.97
N PHE A 112 -17.09 -10.62 -4.19
CA PHE A 112 -17.47 -11.76 -3.35
C PHE A 112 -18.59 -11.40 -2.37
N LEU A 113 -18.50 -10.27 -1.68
CA LEU A 113 -19.50 -9.81 -0.72
C LEU A 113 -20.75 -9.24 -1.39
N ALA A 114 -20.76 -9.06 -2.71
CA ALA A 114 -21.83 -8.37 -3.45
C ALA A 114 -22.19 -7.01 -2.83
N LYS A 115 -21.19 -6.28 -2.29
CA LYS A 115 -21.40 -5.02 -1.57
C LYS A 115 -20.17 -4.10 -1.72
N PRO A 116 -20.28 -3.02 -2.51
CA PRO A 116 -19.22 -2.03 -2.62
C PRO A 116 -18.94 -1.32 -1.29
N ILE A 117 -17.69 -0.88 -1.13
CA ILE A 117 -17.19 -0.07 -0.03
C ILE A 117 -16.83 1.30 -0.60
N ALA A 118 -17.78 2.22 -0.60
CA ALA A 118 -17.57 3.56 -1.15
C ALA A 118 -16.56 4.36 -0.30
N ASP A 119 -16.66 4.24 1.02
CA ASP A 119 -15.85 4.96 2.00
C ASP A 119 -15.76 4.15 3.31
N PHE A 120 -14.97 4.67 4.25
CA PHE A 120 -14.75 4.05 5.57
C PHE A 120 -16.05 3.99 6.40
N SER A 121 -16.91 5.01 6.36
CA SER A 121 -18.14 5.05 7.18
C SER A 121 -19.10 3.90 6.85
N VAL A 122 -19.21 3.55 5.56
CA VAL A 122 -20.07 2.48 5.06
C VAL A 122 -19.66 1.08 5.57
N ALA A 123 -18.42 0.94 6.04
CA ALA A 123 -17.90 -0.30 6.60
C ALA A 123 -18.22 -0.48 8.10
N THR A 124 -18.54 0.60 8.82
CA THR A 124 -18.89 0.57 10.26
C THR A 124 -20.29 0.04 10.56
N THR A 125 -21.08 -0.21 9.51
CA THR A 125 -22.37 -0.91 9.60
C THR A 125 -22.19 -2.39 9.27
N PRO A 126 -22.64 -3.32 10.13
CA PRO A 126 -22.50 -4.75 9.89
C PRO A 126 -23.30 -5.19 8.66
N LEU A 127 -22.85 -6.25 8.01
CA LEU A 127 -23.50 -6.79 6.82
C LEU A 127 -24.59 -7.79 7.27
N LEU A 128 -25.84 -7.34 7.29
CA LEU A 128 -27.00 -8.10 7.78
C LEU A 128 -28.03 -8.33 6.69
N GLY A 129 -28.77 -9.44 6.77
CA GLY A 129 -29.86 -9.80 5.84
C GLY A 129 -29.44 -9.90 4.37
N HIS A 130 -28.14 -9.95 4.10
CA HIS A 130 -27.55 -9.74 2.77
C HIS A 130 -27.15 -11.07 2.12
N ARG A 131 -27.24 -11.15 0.79
CA ARG A 131 -26.81 -12.34 0.03
C ARG A 131 -25.41 -12.11 -0.54
N ILE A 132 -24.52 -13.06 -0.33
CA ILE A 132 -23.13 -13.04 -0.85
C ILE A 132 -22.99 -13.95 -2.09
N ASN A 133 -21.93 -13.71 -2.87
CA ASN A 133 -21.56 -14.56 -3.99
C ASN A 133 -20.74 -15.77 -3.54
N ALA A 134 -20.44 -16.68 -4.47
CA ALA A 134 -19.53 -17.80 -4.21
C ALA A 134 -18.12 -17.28 -3.92
N PHE A 135 -17.47 -17.88 -2.91
CA PHE A 135 -16.13 -17.46 -2.49
C PHE A 135 -15.07 -17.88 -3.51
N THR A 136 -14.20 -16.95 -3.85
CA THR A 136 -12.97 -17.16 -4.63
C THR A 136 -11.75 -16.72 -3.80
N PRO A 137 -10.64 -17.46 -3.84
CA PRO A 137 -9.40 -17.04 -3.18
C PRO A 137 -8.93 -15.67 -3.68
N LEU A 138 -8.64 -14.76 -2.75
CA LEU A 138 -8.33 -13.36 -3.06
C LEU A 138 -6.85 -13.08 -3.29
N LEU A 139 -5.97 -13.87 -2.65
CA LEU A 139 -4.52 -13.74 -2.75
C LEU A 139 -3.90 -15.13 -2.89
N GLY A 140 -3.00 -15.25 -3.86
CA GLY A 140 -2.10 -16.40 -3.97
C GLY A 140 -0.96 -16.27 -2.96
N ARG A 141 -0.42 -17.41 -2.52
CA ARG A 141 0.81 -17.42 -1.74
C ARG A 141 1.95 -16.96 -2.63
N VAL A 142 2.78 -16.04 -2.15
CA VAL A 142 3.99 -15.63 -2.86
C VAL A 142 4.94 -16.82 -2.95
N ASP A 143 5.30 -17.21 -4.17
CA ASP A 143 6.27 -18.27 -4.41
C ASP A 143 7.69 -17.72 -4.25
N ARG A 144 8.45 -18.33 -3.34
CA ARG A 144 9.83 -17.92 -3.07
C ARG A 144 10.72 -18.02 -4.30
N LYS A 145 10.49 -19.00 -5.19
CA LYS A 145 11.22 -19.12 -6.45
C LYS A 145 10.94 -17.94 -7.39
N GLN A 146 9.69 -17.46 -7.44
CA GLN A 146 9.34 -16.30 -8.26
C GLN A 146 10.03 -15.04 -7.75
N VAL A 147 10.13 -14.88 -6.42
CA VAL A 147 10.88 -13.77 -5.80
C VAL A 147 12.36 -13.87 -6.13
N GLU A 148 12.97 -15.05 -5.99
CA GLU A 148 14.38 -15.28 -6.31
C GLU A 148 14.69 -14.98 -7.78
N THR A 149 13.85 -15.43 -8.70
CA THR A 149 13.98 -15.13 -10.14
C THR A 149 13.89 -13.63 -10.40
N MET A 150 12.90 -12.94 -9.82
CA MET A 150 12.75 -11.49 -9.99
C MET A 150 13.98 -10.73 -9.48
N VAL A 151 14.49 -11.08 -8.30
CA VAL A 151 15.70 -10.46 -7.74
C VAL A 151 16.91 -10.71 -8.64
N ALA A 152 17.10 -11.96 -9.11
CA ALA A 152 18.18 -12.30 -10.02
C ALA A 152 18.14 -11.47 -11.32
N THR A 153 16.97 -11.38 -11.96
CA THR A 153 16.77 -10.58 -13.18
C THR A 153 17.05 -9.09 -12.95
N SER A 154 16.63 -8.53 -11.80
CA SER A 154 16.93 -7.14 -11.45
C SER A 154 18.42 -6.90 -11.18
N THR A 155 19.12 -7.85 -10.55
CA THR A 155 20.58 -7.74 -10.34
C THR A 155 21.38 -7.88 -11.62
N GLU A 156 20.94 -8.71 -12.57
CA GLU A 156 21.56 -8.86 -13.89
C GLU A 156 21.40 -7.60 -14.74
N SER A 157 20.25 -6.92 -14.64
CA SER A 157 19.97 -5.65 -15.31
C SER A 157 20.75 -4.46 -14.73
N LEU A 158 21.31 -4.59 -13.51
CA LEU A 158 22.12 -3.58 -12.83
C LEU A 158 23.63 -3.77 -13.06
N GLN A 159 24.06 -4.83 -13.74
CA GLN A 159 25.45 -4.93 -14.18
C GLN A 159 25.72 -3.85 -15.23
N PRO A 160 26.78 -3.03 -15.08
CA PRO A 160 27.17 -2.10 -16.12
C PRO A 160 27.39 -2.93 -17.39
N ALA A 161 26.73 -2.55 -18.48
CA ALA A 161 27.04 -3.09 -19.80
C ALA A 161 28.53 -2.84 -20.04
N ALA A 162 29.34 -3.87 -19.80
CA ALA A 162 30.76 -3.83 -20.04
C ALA A 162 30.94 -3.66 -21.55
N SER A 163 31.34 -2.44 -21.95
CA SER A 163 31.98 -2.13 -23.22
C SER A 163 31.21 -2.56 -24.48
N ALA A 164 30.14 -1.83 -24.81
CA ALA A 164 29.78 -1.65 -26.22
C ALA A 164 30.63 -0.50 -26.79
N ALA A 165 31.55 -0.89 -27.66
CA ALA A 165 32.54 -0.10 -28.36
C ALA A 165 32.06 1.28 -28.89
N GLU A 166 32.97 2.26 -28.79
CA GLU A 166 32.95 3.54 -29.50
C GLU A 166 32.59 3.37 -30.99
N PRO A 167 31.59 4.09 -31.51
CA PRO A 167 31.50 4.34 -32.94
C PRO A 167 32.48 5.47 -33.31
N LYS A 168 33.57 5.07 -33.96
CA LYS A 168 34.49 5.96 -34.67
C LYS A 168 33.73 6.99 -35.51
N ALA A 169 34.07 8.26 -35.31
CA ALA A 169 33.74 9.36 -36.21
C ALA A 169 34.26 9.11 -37.64
N ARG A 170 33.43 9.42 -38.64
CA ARG A 170 33.89 9.86 -39.96
C ARG A 170 33.20 11.19 -40.32
N PRO A 171 33.91 12.11 -41.00
CA PRO A 171 33.48 13.48 -41.19
C PRO A 171 32.68 13.66 -42.48
N MET A 172 31.78 14.65 -42.53
CA MET A 172 31.54 15.45 -43.75
C MET A 172 30.73 16.72 -43.47
N ASN A 173 31.33 17.85 -43.87
CA ASN A 173 30.74 19.13 -44.31
C ASN A 173 29.44 18.94 -45.15
N ASP A 174 28.48 19.86 -45.31
CA ASP A 174 28.49 21.33 -45.35
C ASP A 174 27.14 21.92 -44.86
N SER A 175 27.22 23.17 -44.38
CA SER A 175 26.15 24.17 -44.09
C SER A 175 25.30 24.56 -45.33
N PRO A 176 24.25 25.47 -45.30
CA PRO A 176 24.03 26.58 -44.35
C PRO A 176 22.56 26.98 -44.00
N ALA A 177 22.49 28.02 -43.13
CA ALA A 177 21.45 29.06 -42.95
C ALA A 177 20.38 28.78 -41.86
N SER A 178 20.02 29.70 -40.95
CA SER A 178 20.18 31.16 -40.89
C SER A 178 20.03 31.70 -39.44
N ALA A 179 20.90 32.65 -39.10
CA ALA A 179 20.78 33.81 -38.21
C ALA A 179 19.58 33.97 -37.24
N SER A 180 19.87 34.26 -35.96
CA SER A 180 19.98 35.67 -35.52
C SER A 180 20.59 35.79 -34.12
N SER A 181 21.52 36.73 -34.03
CA SER A 181 22.21 37.25 -32.85
C SER A 181 21.31 38.19 -32.03
N ASN A 182 21.47 38.21 -30.71
CA ASN A 182 22.04 39.36 -30.02
C ASN A 182 22.31 39.07 -28.52
N SER A 183 23.60 39.18 -28.20
CA SER A 183 24.26 39.53 -26.94
C SER A 183 23.77 40.89 -26.39
N ASP A 184 23.98 41.35 -25.14
CA ASP A 184 24.81 40.90 -24.02
C ASP A 184 24.50 41.79 -22.78
N SER A 185 24.80 41.26 -21.59
CA SER A 185 25.36 41.95 -20.39
C SER A 185 24.52 42.99 -19.61
N ALA A 186 24.60 43.16 -18.28
CA ALA A 186 25.22 42.45 -17.15
C ALA A 186 24.78 43.12 -15.83
N GLY A 187 24.81 42.37 -14.71
CA GLY A 187 25.10 42.95 -13.38
C GLY A 187 24.08 42.66 -12.26
N PRO A 188 24.54 42.44 -11.01
CA PRO A 188 23.99 41.42 -10.13
C PRO A 188 23.10 41.97 -9.02
N GLY A 189 22.05 41.23 -8.65
CA GLY A 189 21.18 41.55 -7.53
C GLY A 189 20.62 40.30 -6.89
N ALA A 190 20.99 40.07 -5.63
CA ALA A 190 20.46 39.04 -4.76
C ALA A 190 18.93 38.96 -4.86
N ALA A 191 18.40 37.78 -5.19
CA ALA A 191 16.97 37.54 -5.22
C ALA A 191 16.61 36.44 -4.22
N SER A 192 15.89 36.90 -3.19
CA SER A 192 15.09 36.15 -2.23
C SER A 192 14.43 34.90 -2.81
N VAL A 193 14.70 33.75 -2.21
CA VAL A 193 13.94 32.52 -2.45
C VAL A 193 12.60 32.63 -1.75
N GLY A 194 11.56 32.97 -2.50
CA GLY A 194 10.16 32.76 -2.11
C GLY A 194 9.66 31.39 -2.59
N PRO A 195 8.62 30.82 -1.97
CA PRO A 195 8.07 29.53 -2.37
C PRO A 195 7.33 29.70 -3.70
N GLY A 196 7.97 29.34 -4.81
CA GLY A 196 7.38 29.43 -6.14
C GLY A 196 8.36 29.54 -7.32
N SER A 197 9.68 29.57 -7.10
CA SER A 197 10.64 29.52 -8.20
C SER A 197 10.77 28.08 -8.73
N PHE A 198 9.90 27.71 -9.65
CA PHE A 198 10.06 26.48 -10.43
C PHE A 198 11.14 26.70 -11.50
N ILE A 199 12.06 25.75 -11.65
CA ILE A 199 13.01 25.74 -12.76
C ILE A 199 12.33 25.19 -14.02
N SER A 200 12.80 25.63 -15.19
CA SER A 200 12.31 25.07 -16.46
C SER A 200 12.89 23.67 -16.70
N ILE A 201 12.28 22.89 -17.60
CA ILE A 201 12.78 21.56 -17.97
C ILE A 201 14.19 21.63 -18.60
N ASP A 202 14.48 22.72 -19.33
CA ASP A 202 15.79 22.94 -19.94
C ASP A 202 16.86 23.22 -18.88
N ASP A 203 16.50 23.93 -17.81
CA ASP A 203 17.40 24.13 -16.65
C ASP A 203 17.65 22.83 -15.90
N PHE A 204 16.63 21.96 -15.78
CA PHE A 204 16.79 20.64 -15.19
C PHE A 204 17.72 19.74 -16.04
N ALA A 205 17.61 19.79 -17.36
CA ALA A 205 18.46 19.01 -18.27
C ALA A 205 19.94 19.41 -18.22
N ARG A 206 20.26 20.60 -17.70
CA ARG A 206 21.64 21.09 -17.49
C ARG A 206 22.25 20.62 -16.16
N LEU A 207 21.48 19.96 -15.30
CA LEU A 207 21.99 19.45 -14.02
C LEU A 207 22.89 18.23 -14.25
N ASP A 208 24.11 18.30 -13.73
CA ASP A 208 25.04 17.17 -13.68
C ASP A 208 24.90 16.49 -12.31
N LEU A 209 24.18 15.37 -12.26
CA LEU A 209 23.96 14.60 -11.03
C LEU A 209 25.09 13.58 -10.86
N ARG A 210 25.85 13.73 -9.77
CA ARG A 210 26.99 12.85 -9.46
C ARG A 210 26.74 12.07 -8.18
N ILE A 211 27.41 10.93 -8.09
CA ILE A 211 27.35 10.04 -6.92
C ILE A 211 28.51 10.41 -5.99
N GLY A 212 28.17 10.90 -4.80
CA GLY A 212 29.11 11.04 -3.69
C GLY A 212 29.09 9.82 -2.76
N THR A 213 30.22 9.53 -2.13
CA THR A 213 30.36 8.46 -1.13
C THR A 213 30.30 9.05 0.27
N VAL A 214 29.48 8.49 1.15
CA VAL A 214 29.46 8.85 2.57
C VAL A 214 30.65 8.17 3.25
N LEU A 215 31.60 8.95 3.77
CA LEU A 215 32.76 8.45 4.49
C LEU A 215 32.47 8.21 5.97
N ALA A 216 31.71 9.11 6.60
CA ALA A 216 31.33 9.00 8.01
C ALA A 216 29.97 9.63 8.30
N CYS A 217 29.29 9.12 9.32
CA CYS A 217 28.04 9.68 9.85
C CYS A 217 28.04 9.54 11.38
N GLU A 218 28.03 10.67 12.08
CA GLU A 218 28.14 10.73 13.55
C GLU A 218 27.09 11.66 14.16
N PHE A 219 26.69 11.39 15.40
CA PHE A 219 25.83 12.31 16.15
C PHE A 219 26.61 13.56 16.55
N VAL A 220 25.97 14.72 16.44
CA VAL A 220 26.55 15.98 16.90
C VAL A 220 26.42 16.05 18.42
N GLU A 221 27.54 16.25 19.12
CA GLU A 221 27.57 16.36 20.57
C GLU A 221 26.67 17.53 21.03
N GLY A 222 25.66 17.22 21.85
CA GLY A 222 24.68 18.19 22.33
C GLY A 222 23.35 18.25 21.53
N SER A 223 23.15 17.40 20.51
CA SER A 223 21.87 17.30 19.80
C SER A 223 21.51 15.87 19.39
N ASP A 224 20.46 15.32 20.01
CA ASP A 224 19.92 13.98 19.71
C ASP A 224 19.25 13.86 18.34
N LYS A 225 19.12 14.99 17.61
CA LYS A 225 18.39 15.08 16.34
C LYS A 225 19.26 15.45 15.14
N LEU A 226 20.56 15.64 15.32
CA LEU A 226 21.44 16.09 14.25
C LEU A 226 22.55 15.08 14.00
N LEU A 227 22.72 14.73 12.72
CA LEU A 227 23.78 13.88 12.21
C LEU A 227 24.74 14.72 11.37
N ARG A 228 26.04 14.54 11.59
CA ARG A 228 27.11 15.10 10.78
C ARG A 228 27.57 14.06 9.78
N PHE A 229 27.45 14.39 8.49
CA PHE A 229 27.96 13.56 7.40
C PHE A 229 29.28 14.11 6.88
N GLU A 230 30.23 13.22 6.67
CA GLU A 230 31.44 13.50 5.89
C GLU A 230 31.27 12.83 4.53
N LEU A 231 31.31 13.62 3.46
CA LEU A 231 30.99 13.21 2.10
C LEU A 231 32.23 13.40 1.23
N ASP A 232 32.60 12.36 0.50
CA ASP A 232 33.52 12.46 -0.63
C ASP A 232 32.71 12.57 -1.91
N VAL A 233 32.92 13.67 -2.61
CA VAL A 233 32.17 14.10 -3.78
C VAL A 233 33.05 14.04 -5.05
N GLY A 234 34.28 13.54 -4.90
CA GLY A 234 35.23 13.31 -6.00
C GLY A 234 36.07 14.55 -6.34
N GLU A 235 36.89 14.45 -7.40
CA GLU A 235 37.91 15.47 -7.74
C GLU A 235 37.35 16.85 -8.13
N MET A 236 36.03 16.97 -8.38
CA MET A 236 35.39 18.25 -8.72
C MET A 236 34.43 18.76 -7.64
N GLY A 237 34.46 18.15 -6.44
CA GLY A 237 33.74 18.59 -5.24
C GLY A 237 32.29 18.16 -5.19
#